data_AF-A0A8X8BHS1-F1
#
_entry.id   AF-A0A8X8BHS1-F1
#
_cell.length_a   1.000
_cell.length_b   1.000
_cell.length_c   1.000
_cell.angle_alpha   90.00
_cell.angle_beta   90.00
_cell.angle_gamma   90.00
#
_symmetry.space_group_name_H-M   'P 1'
#
loop_
_entity.id
_entity.type
_entity.pdbx_description
1 polymer ?
#
loop_
_entity_poly.entity_id
_entity_poly.type
_entity_poly.pdbx_seq_one_letter_code
_entity_poly.pdbx_strand_id
1 'polypeptide(L)'
;MGDLANSAVEVYPKKQRGGGGGEPNHAGGFGCTLEELRNLMELRGADALQKVEDCYGDINGLCYRLKTSTNEGLSNNPVDLEKRRQIYGKNFIPPKKAKTFLQLVWEALQDVTLIILEIAAIISLGLSFYQPPGEETEVCGNVSTGAEDEGEAEAGWIEGAAILLSVICVVLVTAFNDWSKEKQFRGLQSRIEQEQKFTVIRNGNVIQIPVAELVVGDIAQVKYGDLLPADGVLIQGNDLKIDESSLTGESDHVRKSVEKDPMLLSGG
;
A
#
# COMPACT_ATOMS: atom_id res chain seq x y z
N MET A 1 22.17 -6.18 27.02
CA MET A 1 21.65 -5.14 26.12
C MET A 1 21.83 -5.62 24.70
N GLY A 2 20.80 -6.26 24.15
CA GLY A 2 20.75 -6.67 22.75
C GLY A 2 19.83 -5.72 22.02
N ASP A 3 20.33 -5.11 20.95
CA ASP A 3 19.51 -4.37 19.99
C ASP A 3 19.53 -5.14 18.67
N LEU A 4 18.44 -5.86 18.42
CA LEU A 4 18.07 -6.40 17.13
C LEU A 4 17.24 -5.34 16.41
N ALA A 5 17.89 -4.54 15.56
CA ALA A 5 17.21 -3.66 14.62
C ALA A 5 16.88 -4.46 13.34
N ASN A 6 15.58 -4.48 13.04
CA ASN A 6 14.93 -5.27 12.01
C ASN A 6 15.33 -4.90 10.58
N SER A 7 15.29 -5.92 9.73
CA SER A 7 15.51 -5.88 8.29
C SER A 7 14.46 -5.04 7.54
N ALA A 8 14.91 -3.97 6.87
CA ALA A 8 14.21 -3.39 5.75
C ALA A 8 14.70 -4.07 4.46
N VAL A 9 13.84 -4.89 3.85
CA VAL A 9 14.11 -5.48 2.53
C VAL A 9 13.77 -4.43 1.48
N GLU A 10 14.75 -3.61 1.10
CA GLU A 10 14.68 -2.79 -0.10
C GLU A 10 14.76 -3.70 -1.34
N VAL A 11 13.63 -3.86 -2.04
CA VAL A 11 13.59 -4.56 -3.33
C VAL A 11 13.89 -3.55 -4.43
N TYR A 12 15.17 -3.30 -4.70
CA TYR A 12 15.59 -2.66 -5.95
C TYR A 12 15.69 -3.69 -7.07
N PRO A 13 15.19 -3.43 -8.28
CA PRO A 13 15.51 -4.26 -9.43
C PRO A 13 16.98 -4.09 -9.81
N LYS A 14 17.62 -5.22 -10.06
CA LYS A 14 19.06 -5.41 -10.29
C LYS A 14 19.54 -4.65 -11.53
N LYS A 15 20.45 -3.69 -11.35
CA LYS A 15 21.14 -2.93 -12.42
C LYS A 15 22.08 -3.85 -13.21
N GLN A 16 21.79 -4.09 -14.48
CA GLN A 16 22.71 -4.75 -15.40
C GLN A 16 23.80 -3.75 -15.80
N ARG A 17 25.04 -3.99 -15.34
CA ARG A 17 26.20 -3.13 -15.60
C ARG A 17 26.68 -3.37 -17.04
N GLY A 18 26.40 -2.43 -17.93
CA GLY A 18 27.07 -2.30 -19.23
C GLY A 18 27.74 -0.94 -19.30
N GLY A 19 29.07 -0.94 -19.35
CA GLY A 19 29.88 0.28 -19.53
C GLY A 19 29.94 0.69 -21.00
N GLY A 20 30.06 1.99 -21.24
CA GLY A 20 30.34 2.57 -22.56
C GLY A 20 29.86 4.02 -22.63
N GLY A 21 30.79 4.97 -22.65
CA GLY A 21 30.50 6.36 -22.98
C GLY A 21 29.99 6.47 -24.42
N GLY A 22 28.84 7.12 -24.57
CA GLY A 22 28.13 7.34 -25.82
C GLY A 22 26.80 8.02 -25.46
N GLU A 23 26.33 8.92 -26.32
CA GLU A 23 25.15 9.80 -26.20
C GLU A 23 23.95 9.20 -25.43
N PRO A 24 23.12 10.02 -24.74
CA PRO A 24 22.04 9.50 -23.92
C PRO A 24 21.07 8.68 -24.77
N ASN A 25 21.16 7.35 -24.65
CA ASN A 25 20.32 6.39 -25.35
C ASN A 25 18.89 6.50 -24.82
N HIS A 26 18.13 7.35 -25.50
CA HIS A 26 16.68 7.50 -25.56
C HIS A 26 15.95 6.20 -25.16
N ALA A 27 15.26 6.21 -24.02
CA ALA A 27 14.69 5.02 -23.36
C ALA A 27 13.75 4.24 -24.30
N GLY A 28 14.21 3.08 -24.77
CA GLY A 28 13.41 2.14 -25.56
C GLY A 28 12.73 2.76 -26.79
N GLY A 29 13.26 3.86 -27.34
CA GLY A 29 12.68 4.58 -28.47
C GLY A 29 11.77 5.76 -28.13
N PHE A 30 11.78 6.25 -26.89
CA PHE A 30 11.22 7.55 -26.47
C PHE A 30 12.35 8.54 -26.15
N GLY A 31 12.08 9.84 -26.26
CA GLY A 31 13.08 10.89 -26.07
C GLY A 31 13.40 11.27 -24.62
N CYS A 32 12.74 10.63 -23.65
CA CYS A 32 12.93 10.85 -22.22
C CYS A 32 13.03 9.51 -21.48
N THR A 33 13.91 9.45 -20.48
CA THR A 33 14.05 8.34 -19.55
C THR A 33 13.17 8.51 -18.31
N LEU A 34 12.91 7.43 -17.58
CA LEU A 34 12.17 7.50 -16.31
C LEU A 34 12.89 8.37 -15.27
N GLU A 35 14.23 8.28 -15.21
CA GLU A 35 15.05 9.04 -14.27
C GLU A 35 15.00 10.55 -14.57
N GLU A 36 15.04 10.94 -15.84
CA GLU A 36 14.88 12.34 -16.24
C GLU A 36 13.50 12.91 -15.87
N LEU A 37 12.43 12.13 -16.07
CA LEU A 37 11.08 12.55 -15.69
C LEU A 37 10.92 12.66 -14.17
N ARG A 38 11.49 11.73 -13.42
CA ARG A 38 11.48 11.79 -11.95
C ARG A 38 12.22 13.02 -11.43
N ASN A 39 13.42 13.27 -11.94
CA ASN A 39 14.21 14.45 -11.56
C ASN A 39 13.49 15.75 -11.93
N LEU A 40 12.69 15.75 -13.00
CA LEU A 40 11.86 16.90 -13.35
C LEU A 40 10.74 17.14 -12.33
N MET A 41 10.05 16.08 -11.86
CA MET A 41 8.97 16.19 -10.88
C MET A 41 9.43 16.59 -9.48
N GLU A 42 10.73 16.48 -9.18
CA GLU A 42 11.32 16.96 -7.91
C GLU A 42 11.47 18.50 -7.87
N LEU A 43 11.48 19.15 -9.04
CA LEU A 43 11.63 20.60 -9.15
C LEU A 43 10.27 21.31 -9.07
N ARG A 44 10.29 22.59 -8.69
CA ARG A 44 9.07 23.41 -8.58
C ARG A 44 9.27 24.83 -9.11
N GLY A 45 8.18 25.46 -9.49
CA GLY A 45 8.18 26.88 -9.86
C GLY A 45 9.17 27.21 -10.98
N ALA A 46 10.00 28.23 -10.74
CA ALA A 46 10.99 28.71 -11.70
C ALA A 46 12.08 27.67 -12.04
N ASP A 47 12.49 26.85 -11.07
CA ASP A 47 13.54 25.83 -11.30
C ASP A 47 13.04 24.74 -12.25
N ALA A 48 11.77 24.34 -12.10
CA ALA A 48 11.13 23.40 -13.01
C ALA A 48 11.01 23.98 -14.42
N LEU A 49 10.62 25.25 -14.55
CA LEU A 49 10.53 25.94 -15.84
C LEU A 49 11.88 26.01 -16.55
N GLN A 50 12.92 26.42 -15.84
CA GLN A 50 14.27 26.47 -16.40
C GLN A 50 14.72 25.08 -16.86
N LYS A 51 14.42 24.05 -16.07
CA LYS A 51 14.74 22.66 -16.45
C LYS A 51 14.00 22.21 -17.70
N VAL A 52 12.73 22.58 -17.84
CA VAL A 52 11.93 22.28 -19.04
C VAL A 52 12.52 22.97 -20.26
N GLU A 53 12.83 24.27 -20.16
CA GLU A 53 13.44 25.05 -21.24
C GLU A 53 14.79 24.45 -21.66
N ASP A 54 15.67 24.18 -20.70
CA ASP A 54 17.04 23.70 -20.98
C ASP A 54 17.06 22.29 -21.59
N CYS A 55 16.19 21.39 -21.12
CA CYS A 55 16.23 19.97 -21.53
C CYS A 55 15.28 19.64 -22.69
N TYR A 56 14.16 20.36 -22.78
CA TYR A 56 13.07 20.05 -23.70
C TYR A 56 12.68 21.22 -24.60
N GLY A 57 13.21 22.43 -24.38
CA GLY A 57 12.83 23.65 -25.09
C GLY A 57 11.55 24.24 -24.54
N ASP A 58 10.46 23.48 -24.55
CA ASP A 58 9.19 23.87 -23.92
C ASP A 58 8.38 22.62 -23.54
N ILE A 59 7.17 22.83 -23.02
CA ILE A 59 6.25 21.74 -22.68
C ILE A 59 5.84 20.94 -23.93
N ASN A 60 5.74 21.59 -25.09
CA ASN A 60 5.46 20.90 -26.35
C ASN A 60 6.63 19.99 -26.77
N GLY A 61 7.87 20.41 -26.53
CA GLY A 61 9.07 19.63 -26.74
C GLY A 61 9.11 18.41 -25.83
N LEU A 62 8.70 18.53 -24.57
CA LEU A 62 8.51 17.38 -23.67
C LEU A 62 7.46 16.41 -24.23
N CYS A 63 6.31 16.92 -24.70
CA CYS A 63 5.27 16.10 -25.33
C CYS A 63 5.78 15.39 -26.59
N TYR A 64 6.55 16.09 -27.44
CA TYR A 64 7.17 15.53 -28.64
C TYR A 64 8.14 14.39 -28.30
N ARG A 65 8.99 14.56 -27.27
CA ARG A 65 9.89 13.51 -26.81
C ARG A 65 9.17 12.30 -26.23
N LEU A 66 8.04 12.52 -25.55
CA LEU A 66 7.13 11.46 -25.08
C LEU A 66 6.26 10.87 -26.19
N LYS A 67 6.40 11.36 -27.44
CA LYS A 67 5.59 10.95 -28.60
C LYS A 67 4.09 11.05 -28.31
N THR A 68 3.67 12.15 -27.69
CA THR A 68 2.27 12.46 -27.42
C THR A 68 1.88 13.77 -28.10
N SER A 69 0.65 13.85 -28.58
CA SER A 69 0.08 15.08 -29.13
C SER A 69 -0.59 15.87 -28.02
N THR A 70 -0.36 17.18 -27.94
CA THR A 70 -1.02 18.04 -26.94
C THR A 70 -2.53 18.13 -27.15
N ASN A 71 -2.99 17.99 -28.39
CA ASN A 71 -4.41 18.09 -28.75
C ASN A 71 -5.09 16.72 -28.88
N GLU A 72 -4.40 15.73 -29.45
CA GLU A 72 -4.97 14.41 -29.72
C GLU A 72 -4.63 13.36 -28.65
N GLY A 73 -3.69 13.68 -27.77
CA GLY A 73 -3.17 12.78 -26.76
C GLY A 73 -2.44 11.58 -27.33
N LEU A 74 -2.47 10.46 -26.59
CA LEU A 74 -1.83 9.21 -27.02
C LEU A 74 -2.68 8.42 -27.99
N SER A 75 -2.01 7.64 -28.83
CA SER A 75 -2.70 6.64 -29.63
C SER A 75 -3.20 5.50 -28.74
N ASN A 76 -4.42 5.02 -28.93
CA ASN A 76 -4.95 3.88 -28.17
C ASN A 76 -4.42 2.52 -28.66
N ASN A 77 -3.17 2.47 -29.15
CA ASN A 77 -2.53 1.26 -29.64
C ASN A 77 -2.00 0.42 -28.46
N PRO A 78 -2.52 -0.80 -28.24
CA PRO A 78 -2.12 -1.61 -27.09
C PRO A 78 -0.62 -1.93 -27.04
N VAL A 79 0.04 -2.01 -28.21
CA VAL A 79 1.49 -2.29 -28.28
C VAL A 79 2.30 -1.10 -27.76
N ASP A 80 1.90 0.14 -28.07
CA ASP A 80 2.58 1.34 -27.58
C ASP A 80 2.35 1.52 -26.07
N LEU A 81 1.12 1.32 -25.61
CA LEU A 81 0.77 1.42 -24.20
C LEU A 81 1.54 0.39 -23.34
N GLU A 82 1.63 -0.87 -23.80
CA GLU A 82 2.39 -1.89 -23.09
C GLU A 82 3.90 -1.60 -23.10
N LYS A 83 4.42 -1.08 -24.22
CA LYS A 83 5.82 -0.65 -24.31
C LYS A 83 6.14 0.46 -23.31
N ARG A 84 5.25 1.46 -23.16
CA ARG A 84 5.39 2.52 -22.14
C ARG A 84 5.37 1.93 -20.73
N ARG A 85 4.48 0.97 -20.45
CA ARG A 85 4.43 0.27 -19.16
C ARG A 85 5.69 -0.49 -18.83
N GLN A 86 6.36 -1.06 -19.82
CA GLN A 86 7.63 -1.76 -19.64
C GLN A 86 8.80 -0.80 -19.37
N ILE A 87 8.79 0.38 -20.00
CA ILE A 87 9.89 1.35 -19.88
C ILE A 87 9.74 2.24 -18.65
N TYR A 88 8.53 2.75 -18.39
CA TYR A 88 8.25 3.73 -17.33
C TYR A 88 7.59 3.12 -16.09
N GLY A 89 7.04 1.90 -16.19
CA GLY A 89 6.30 1.25 -15.12
C GLY A 89 4.78 1.39 -15.25
N LYS A 90 4.06 0.79 -14.29
CA LYS A 90 2.59 0.78 -14.23
C LYS A 90 2.11 1.72 -13.13
N ASN A 91 0.99 2.41 -13.35
CA ASN A 91 0.36 3.26 -12.35
C ASN A 91 -0.45 2.44 -11.32
N PHE A 92 0.21 1.53 -10.61
CA PHE A 92 -0.44 0.62 -9.66
C PHE A 92 0.44 0.47 -8.42
N ILE A 93 -0.10 0.89 -7.27
CA ILE A 93 0.57 0.74 -5.98
C ILE A 93 0.22 -0.65 -5.44
N PRO A 94 1.18 -1.59 -5.36
CA PRO A 94 0.87 -2.94 -4.92
C PRO A 94 0.35 -2.92 -3.48
N PRO A 95 -0.81 -3.56 -3.21
CA PRO A 95 -1.35 -3.61 -1.85
C PRO A 95 -0.40 -4.42 -0.95
N LYS A 96 -0.43 -4.12 0.35
CA LYS A 96 0.28 -4.93 1.36
C LYS A 96 -0.14 -6.40 1.22
N LYS A 97 0.83 -7.31 1.35
CA LYS A 97 0.57 -8.76 1.29
C LYS A 97 -0.43 -9.14 2.38
N ALA A 98 -1.40 -9.98 2.02
CA ALA A 98 -2.39 -10.45 2.98
C ALA A 98 -1.71 -11.30 4.08
N LYS A 99 -2.12 -11.12 5.33
CA LYS A 99 -1.69 -11.99 6.41
C LYS A 99 -2.28 -13.39 6.18
N THR A 100 -1.49 -14.41 6.47
CA THR A 100 -1.98 -15.78 6.42
C THR A 100 -2.84 -16.08 7.65
N PHE A 101 -3.75 -17.04 7.55
CA PHE A 101 -4.57 -17.44 8.70
C PHE A 101 -3.70 -17.84 9.91
N LEU A 102 -2.60 -18.58 9.68
CA LEU A 102 -1.66 -18.95 10.75
C LEU A 102 -0.95 -17.75 11.37
N GLN A 103 -0.63 -16.73 10.55
CA GLN A 103 -0.05 -15.49 11.06
C GLN A 103 -1.06 -14.73 11.95
N LEU A 104 -2.35 -14.74 11.60
CA LEU A 104 -3.41 -14.15 12.42
C LEU A 104 -3.64 -14.95 13.72
N VAL A 105 -3.57 -16.28 13.66
CA VAL A 105 -3.60 -17.15 14.85
C VAL A 105 -2.42 -16.83 15.77
N TRP A 106 -1.21 -16.72 15.22
CA TRP A 106 -0.02 -16.38 15.98
C TRP A 106 -0.12 -14.99 16.62
N GLU A 107 -0.65 -14.00 15.88
CA GLU A 107 -0.87 -12.65 16.38
C GLU A 107 -1.93 -12.62 17.50
N ALA A 108 -3.00 -13.42 17.38
CA ALA A 108 -4.00 -13.57 18.43
C ALA A 108 -3.41 -14.23 19.70
N LEU A 109 -2.53 -15.22 19.55
CA LEU A 109 -1.85 -15.86 20.69
C LEU A 109 -0.89 -14.94 21.45
N GLN A 110 -0.46 -13.82 20.86
CA GLN A 110 0.42 -12.84 21.52
C GLN A 110 -0.31 -11.88 22.47
N ASP A 111 -1.63 -12.02 22.63
CA ASP A 111 -2.38 -11.25 23.63
C ASP A 111 -1.95 -11.66 25.04
N VAL A 112 -1.49 -10.68 25.84
CA VAL A 112 -1.02 -10.89 27.22
C VAL A 112 -2.07 -11.61 28.07
N THR A 113 -3.36 -11.32 27.84
CA THR A 113 -4.45 -11.97 28.58
C THR A 113 -4.56 -13.46 28.24
N LEU A 114 -4.41 -13.83 26.95
CA LEU A 114 -4.43 -15.23 26.51
C LEU A 114 -3.17 -15.97 26.98
N ILE A 115 -2.01 -15.34 26.93
CA ILE A 115 -0.76 -15.92 27.45
C ILE A 115 -0.89 -16.26 28.95
N ILE A 116 -1.47 -15.36 29.75
CA ILE A 116 -1.68 -15.62 31.18
C ILE A 116 -2.63 -16.82 31.38
N LEU A 117 -3.69 -16.91 30.59
CA LEU A 117 -4.64 -18.03 30.65
C LEU A 117 -4.00 -19.36 30.22
N GLU A 118 -3.14 -19.37 29.21
CA GLU A 118 -2.39 -20.56 28.78
C GLU A 118 -1.41 -21.03 29.85
N ILE A 119 -0.66 -20.11 30.47
CA ILE A 119 0.26 -20.44 31.55
C ILE A 119 -0.53 -21.01 32.74
N ALA A 120 -1.65 -20.39 33.12
CA ALA A 120 -2.52 -20.89 34.18
C ALA A 120 -3.04 -22.30 33.86
N ALA A 121 -3.53 -22.53 32.63
CA ALA A 121 -4.01 -23.85 32.19
C ALA A 121 -2.92 -24.92 32.23
N ILE A 122 -1.70 -24.59 31.78
CA ILE A 122 -0.55 -25.51 31.82
C ILE A 122 -0.15 -25.85 33.27
N ILE A 123 -0.14 -24.85 34.16
CA ILE A 123 0.16 -25.08 35.59
C ILE A 123 -0.91 -25.96 36.24
N SER A 124 -2.21 -25.67 36.05
CA SER A 124 -3.30 -26.48 36.60
C SER A 124 -3.26 -27.92 36.10
N LEU A 125 -3.02 -28.11 34.80
CA LEU A 125 -2.89 -29.43 34.20
C LEU A 125 -1.64 -30.17 34.70
N GLY A 126 -0.50 -29.48 34.81
CA GLY A 126 0.74 -30.04 35.34
C GLY A 126 0.62 -30.49 36.80
N LEU A 127 -0.03 -29.68 37.65
CA LEU A 127 -0.31 -30.04 39.05
C LEU A 127 -1.25 -31.24 39.15
N SER A 128 -2.26 -31.33 38.27
CA SER A 128 -3.16 -32.49 38.22
C SER A 128 -2.45 -33.80 37.87
N PHE A 129 -1.34 -33.77 37.11
CA PHE A 129 -0.57 -34.97 36.78
C PHE A 129 0.53 -35.30 37.82
N TYR A 130 0.93 -34.34 38.65
CA TYR A 130 2.06 -34.48 39.58
C TYR A 130 1.67 -34.82 41.02
N GLN A 131 0.41 -35.13 41.31
CA GLN A 131 -0.11 -35.35 42.66
C GLN A 131 0.78 -36.31 43.49
N PRO A 132 1.50 -35.82 44.53
CA PRO A 132 2.05 -36.70 45.54
C PRO A 132 0.91 -37.27 46.41
N PRO A 133 1.03 -38.52 46.93
CA PRO A 133 -0.01 -39.11 47.74
C PRO A 133 -0.03 -38.43 49.12
N GLY A 134 -1.01 -37.54 49.32
CA GLY A 134 -1.35 -36.96 50.61
C GLY A 134 -0.92 -35.52 50.78
N GLU A 135 -1.75 -34.58 50.34
CA GLU A 135 -2.03 -33.33 51.07
C GLU A 135 -3.24 -32.62 50.44
N GLU A 136 -4.15 -32.23 51.32
CA GLU A 136 -5.40 -31.53 51.08
C GLU A 136 -5.05 -30.14 50.54
N THR A 137 -5.10 -29.97 49.23
CA THR A 137 -4.66 -28.73 48.60
C THR A 137 -5.85 -27.79 48.48
N GLU A 138 -6.08 -26.99 49.53
CA GLU A 138 -6.88 -25.76 49.44
C GLU A 138 -6.21 -24.77 48.49
N VAL A 139 -6.46 -24.89 47.19
CA VAL A 139 -6.15 -23.81 46.23
C VAL A 139 -7.30 -22.82 46.26
N CYS A 140 -7.04 -21.69 46.91
CA CYS A 140 -7.87 -20.49 46.91
C CYS A 140 -8.18 -20.03 45.47
N GLY A 141 -9.35 -20.43 44.97
CA GLY A 141 -9.81 -20.09 43.64
C GLY A 141 -11.29 -20.42 43.41
N ASN A 142 -12.15 -20.22 44.42
CA ASN A 142 -13.61 -20.33 44.25
C ASN A 142 -14.13 -19.24 43.28
N VAL A 143 -14.09 -19.52 41.98
CA VAL A 143 -15.09 -18.99 41.05
C VAL A 143 -16.31 -19.88 41.20
N SER A 144 -17.31 -19.33 41.88
CA SER A 144 -18.59 -19.94 42.17
C SER A 144 -19.31 -20.48 40.92
N THR A 145 -19.31 -21.80 40.75
CA THR A 145 -20.37 -22.53 40.02
C THR A 145 -20.67 -23.80 40.80
N GLY A 146 -21.74 -23.73 41.59
CA GLY A 146 -22.18 -24.85 42.42
C GLY A 146 -22.85 -25.94 41.59
N ALA A 147 -22.48 -27.18 41.87
CA ALA A 147 -23.36 -28.31 42.18
C ALA A 147 -22.46 -29.53 42.38
N GLU A 148 -22.65 -30.14 43.55
CA GLU A 148 -22.12 -31.41 44.05
C GLU A 148 -21.93 -32.49 42.97
N ASP A 149 -20.76 -33.14 42.87
CA ASP A 149 -20.69 -34.61 42.82
C ASP A 149 -19.27 -35.18 43.04
N GLU A 150 -19.23 -36.35 43.64
CA GLU A 150 -18.09 -37.07 44.22
C GLU A 150 -17.17 -37.68 43.14
N GLY A 151 -16.13 -36.94 42.72
CA GLY A 151 -15.16 -37.42 41.72
C GLY A 151 -13.76 -36.77 41.77
N GLU A 152 -13.35 -36.25 42.94
CA GLU A 152 -12.28 -35.24 43.07
C GLU A 152 -10.85 -35.66 42.67
N ALA A 153 -10.58 -36.95 42.45
CA ALA A 153 -9.26 -37.41 41.98
C ALA A 153 -9.18 -37.65 40.46
N GLU A 154 -10.30 -37.88 39.77
CA GLU A 154 -10.32 -38.23 38.33
C GLU A 154 -10.65 -37.02 37.44
N ALA A 155 -11.14 -35.92 38.02
CA ALA A 155 -11.59 -34.73 37.30
C ALA A 155 -10.59 -33.55 37.29
N GLY A 156 -9.46 -33.61 38.00
CA GLY A 156 -8.52 -32.47 38.10
C GLY A 156 -7.92 -32.02 36.76
N TRP A 157 -7.74 -32.94 35.81
CA TRP A 157 -7.22 -32.61 34.47
C TRP A 157 -8.28 -31.92 33.61
N ILE A 158 -9.57 -32.10 33.94
CA ILE A 158 -10.72 -31.58 33.18
C ILE A 158 -10.76 -30.05 33.29
N GLU A 159 -10.42 -29.47 34.44
CA GLU A 159 -10.39 -28.02 34.63
C GLU A 159 -9.33 -27.36 33.73
N GLY A 160 -8.08 -27.83 33.79
CA GLY A 160 -7.00 -27.35 32.92
C GLY A 160 -7.29 -27.57 31.43
N ALA A 161 -7.88 -28.73 31.08
CA ALA A 161 -8.29 -29.03 29.72
C ALA A 161 -9.43 -28.12 29.23
N ALA A 162 -10.39 -27.77 30.09
CA ALA A 162 -11.49 -26.87 29.75
C ALA A 162 -11.00 -25.44 29.47
N ILE A 163 -10.05 -24.94 30.27
CA ILE A 163 -9.43 -23.61 30.04
C ILE A 163 -8.64 -23.62 28.72
N LEU A 164 -7.84 -24.65 28.47
CA LEU A 164 -7.05 -24.76 27.24
C LEU A 164 -7.96 -24.84 25.99
N LEU A 165 -9.02 -25.64 26.04
CA LEU A 165 -10.03 -25.71 24.99
C LEU A 165 -10.71 -24.35 24.76
N SER A 166 -11.06 -23.64 25.83
CA SER A 166 -11.68 -22.31 25.76
C SER A 166 -10.76 -21.31 25.07
N VAL A 167 -9.47 -21.27 25.45
CA VAL A 167 -8.46 -20.40 24.82
C VAL A 167 -8.31 -20.73 23.33
N ILE A 168 -8.18 -22.00 22.96
CA ILE A 168 -8.10 -22.42 21.56
C ILE A 168 -9.33 -21.94 20.78
N CYS A 169 -10.53 -22.13 21.31
CA CYS A 169 -11.77 -21.68 20.68
C CYS A 169 -11.77 -20.15 20.47
N VAL A 170 -11.38 -19.38 21.49
CA VAL A 170 -11.31 -17.91 21.41
C VAL A 170 -10.29 -17.45 20.36
N VAL A 171 -9.10 -18.06 20.33
CA VAL A 171 -8.06 -17.76 19.34
C VAL A 171 -8.54 -18.05 17.93
N LEU A 172 -9.18 -19.21 17.71
CA LEU A 172 -9.72 -19.57 16.40
C LEU A 172 -10.83 -18.62 15.95
N VAL A 173 -11.76 -18.26 16.84
CA VAL A 173 -12.83 -17.30 16.53
C VAL A 173 -12.25 -15.91 16.22
N THR A 174 -11.25 -15.48 16.98
CA THR A 174 -10.57 -14.20 16.78
C THR A 174 -9.84 -14.16 15.44
N ALA A 175 -9.02 -15.18 15.16
CA ALA A 175 -8.30 -15.31 13.90
C ALA A 175 -9.26 -15.41 12.70
N PHE A 176 -10.38 -16.12 12.84
CA PHE A 176 -11.40 -16.21 11.80
C PHE A 176 -12.10 -14.87 11.55
N ASN A 177 -12.42 -14.13 12.61
CA ASN A 177 -13.00 -12.80 12.50
C ASN A 177 -12.03 -11.83 11.81
N ASP A 178 -10.76 -11.84 12.19
CA ASP A 178 -9.76 -10.94 11.59
C ASP A 178 -9.44 -11.32 10.14
N TRP A 179 -9.40 -12.62 9.83
CA TRP A 179 -9.27 -13.08 8.44
C TRP A 179 -10.46 -12.65 7.58
N SER A 180 -11.68 -12.74 8.13
CA SER A 180 -12.90 -12.30 7.46
C SER A 180 -12.91 -10.79 7.23
N LYS A 181 -12.51 -9.99 8.23
CA LYS A 181 -12.34 -8.53 8.10
C LYS A 181 -11.32 -8.21 7.01
N GLU A 182 -10.13 -8.81 7.05
CA GLU A 182 -9.07 -8.54 6.08
C GLU A 182 -9.53 -8.89 4.65
N LYS A 183 -10.23 -10.00 4.47
CA LYS A 183 -10.79 -10.38 3.17
C LYS A 183 -11.82 -9.37 2.67
N GLN A 184 -12.67 -8.84 3.55
CA GLN A 184 -13.65 -7.80 3.20
C GLN A 184 -12.98 -6.49 2.83
N PHE A 185 -12.01 -6.02 3.62
CA PHE A 185 -11.24 -4.81 3.33
C PHE A 185 -10.54 -4.89 1.96
N ARG A 186 -9.93 -6.04 1.65
CA ARG A 186 -9.29 -6.27 0.35
C ARG A 186 -10.30 -6.27 -0.81
N GLY A 187 -11.48 -6.84 -0.60
CA GLY A 187 -12.56 -6.83 -1.58
C GLY A 187 -13.05 -5.41 -1.89
N LEU A 188 -13.17 -4.57 -0.86
CA LEU A 188 -13.54 -3.16 -1.01
C LEU A 188 -12.43 -2.38 -1.73
N GLN A 189 -11.17 -2.54 -1.29
CA GLN A 189 -10.02 -1.86 -1.91
C GLN A 189 -9.91 -2.18 -3.40
N SER A 190 -10.03 -3.46 -3.76
CA SER A 190 -9.96 -3.90 -5.16
C SER A 190 -11.09 -3.35 -6.01
N ARG A 191 -12.28 -3.11 -5.43
CA ARG A 191 -13.41 -2.52 -6.16
C ARG A 191 -13.22 -1.02 -6.35
N ILE A 192 -12.85 -0.31 -5.28
CA ILE A 192 -12.59 1.14 -5.31
C ILE A 192 -11.53 1.46 -6.36
N GLU A 193 -10.44 0.68 -6.39
CA GLU A 193 -9.36 0.86 -7.35
C GLU A 193 -9.78 0.63 -8.81
N GLN A 194 -10.70 -0.30 -9.06
CA GLN A 194 -11.23 -0.56 -10.41
C GLN A 194 -12.28 0.47 -10.84
N GLU A 195 -13.00 1.06 -9.88
CA GLU A 195 -14.05 2.04 -10.12
C GLU A 195 -13.51 3.46 -10.31
N GLN A 196 -12.33 3.77 -9.77
CA GLN A 196 -11.69 5.07 -9.95
C GLN A 196 -11.23 5.25 -11.40
N LYS A 197 -11.99 6.05 -12.15
CA LYS A 197 -11.69 6.41 -13.54
C LYS A 197 -11.23 7.86 -13.62
N PHE A 198 -10.34 8.11 -14.56
CA PHE A 198 -9.87 9.46 -14.87
C PHE A 198 -10.11 9.79 -16.34
N THR A 199 -10.36 11.07 -16.61
CA THR A 199 -10.63 11.55 -17.97
C THR A 199 -9.30 11.86 -18.67
N VAL A 200 -9.06 11.21 -19.81
CA VAL A 200 -7.87 11.43 -20.65
C VAL A 200 -8.28 11.66 -22.10
N ILE A 201 -7.36 12.25 -22.87
CA ILE A 201 -7.50 12.39 -24.32
C ILE A 201 -6.63 11.31 -24.97
N ARG A 202 -7.26 10.45 -25.79
CA ARG A 202 -6.56 9.47 -26.65
C ARG A 202 -7.21 9.44 -28.03
N ASN A 203 -6.40 9.39 -29.09
CA ASN A 203 -6.87 9.49 -30.48
C ASN A 203 -7.83 10.69 -30.72
N GLY A 204 -7.58 11.85 -30.10
CA GLY A 204 -8.45 13.02 -30.18
C GLY A 204 -9.80 12.92 -29.48
N ASN A 205 -10.06 11.81 -28.78
CA ASN A 205 -11.31 11.59 -28.08
C ASN A 205 -11.10 11.67 -26.56
N VAL A 206 -12.03 12.34 -25.89
CA VAL A 206 -12.09 12.38 -24.43
C VAL A 206 -12.72 11.09 -23.94
N ILE A 207 -11.94 10.25 -23.25
CA ILE A 207 -12.35 8.95 -22.74
C ILE A 207 -12.07 8.84 -21.24
N GLN A 208 -12.85 8.02 -20.54
CA GLN A 208 -12.58 7.69 -19.15
C GLN A 208 -11.92 6.31 -19.07
N ILE A 209 -10.72 6.25 -18.48
CA ILE A 209 -9.99 5.00 -18.27
C ILE A 209 -9.74 4.79 -16.77
N PRO A 210 -9.61 3.53 -16.31
CA PRO A 210 -9.19 3.26 -14.94
C PRO A 210 -7.84 3.91 -14.63
N VAL A 211 -7.66 4.41 -13.41
CA VAL A 211 -6.39 5.04 -12.98
C VAL A 211 -5.20 4.09 -13.14
N ALA A 212 -5.40 2.80 -12.91
CA ALA A 212 -4.38 1.76 -13.08
C ALA A 212 -3.89 1.59 -14.54
N GLU A 213 -4.66 2.09 -15.52
CA GLU A 213 -4.32 2.00 -16.94
C GLU A 213 -3.56 3.22 -17.49
N LEU A 214 -3.44 4.29 -16.68
CA LEU A 214 -2.69 5.49 -17.04
C LEU A 214 -1.23 5.15 -17.32
N VAL A 215 -0.67 5.81 -18.35
CA VAL A 215 0.72 5.66 -18.75
C VAL A 215 1.37 7.03 -18.96
N VAL A 216 2.70 7.07 -18.84
CA VAL A 216 3.48 8.27 -19.12
C VAL A 216 3.23 8.76 -20.55
N GLY A 217 2.85 10.03 -20.67
CA GLY A 217 2.49 10.69 -21.92
C GLY A 217 1.00 10.81 -22.17
N ASP A 218 0.13 10.21 -21.35
CA ASP A 218 -1.31 10.48 -21.40
C ASP A 218 -1.59 11.97 -21.15
N ILE A 219 -2.56 12.52 -21.87
CA ILE A 219 -3.04 13.88 -21.65
C ILE A 219 -4.29 13.80 -20.78
N ALA A 220 -4.16 14.22 -19.53
CA ALA A 220 -5.23 14.16 -18.55
C ALA A 220 -6.06 15.45 -18.57
N GLN A 221 -7.38 15.33 -18.53
CA GLN A 221 -8.28 16.47 -18.38
C GLN A 221 -8.76 16.54 -16.93
N VAL A 222 -8.23 17.52 -16.19
CA VAL A 222 -8.52 17.73 -14.77
C VAL A 222 -9.67 18.74 -14.62
N LYS A 223 -10.65 18.41 -13.79
CA LYS A 223 -11.77 19.28 -13.41
C LYS A 223 -11.70 19.66 -11.94
N TYR A 224 -12.52 20.64 -11.55
CA TYR A 224 -12.65 21.02 -10.15
C TYR A 224 -13.19 19.83 -9.33
N GLY A 225 -12.48 19.50 -8.25
CA GLY A 225 -12.80 18.38 -7.36
C GLY A 225 -12.17 17.05 -7.76
N ASP A 226 -11.45 16.98 -8.89
CA ASP A 226 -10.71 15.79 -9.27
C ASP A 226 -9.45 15.62 -8.41
N LEU A 227 -9.19 14.39 -7.98
CA LEU A 227 -7.95 14.00 -7.30
C LEU A 227 -6.94 13.54 -8.36
N LEU A 228 -5.72 14.10 -8.34
CA LEU A 228 -4.72 13.82 -9.35
C LEU A 228 -4.18 12.39 -9.21
N PRO A 229 -4.35 11.53 -10.24
CA PRO A 229 -4.01 10.11 -10.15
C PRO A 229 -2.51 9.83 -10.37
N ALA A 230 -1.76 10.82 -10.84
CA ALA A 230 -0.33 10.77 -11.11
C ALA A 230 0.24 12.19 -11.19
N ASP A 231 1.55 12.33 -11.02
CA ASP A 231 2.26 13.59 -11.23
C ASP A 231 2.23 13.97 -12.72
N GLY A 232 2.26 15.27 -13.01
CA GLY A 232 2.16 15.76 -14.37
C GLY A 232 2.60 17.22 -14.56
N VAL A 233 2.56 17.65 -15.82
CA VAL A 233 2.91 19.00 -16.24
C VAL A 233 1.67 19.66 -16.84
N LEU A 234 1.35 20.86 -16.37
CA LEU A 234 0.25 21.67 -16.89
C LEU A 234 0.57 22.17 -18.29
N ILE A 235 -0.18 21.68 -19.28
CA ILE A 235 -0.05 22.11 -20.68
C ILE A 235 -0.89 23.37 -20.94
N GLN A 236 -2.11 23.37 -20.42
CA GLN A 236 -3.06 24.47 -20.56
C GLN A 236 -4.04 24.45 -19.39
N GLY A 237 -4.39 25.62 -18.87
CA GLY A 237 -5.38 25.75 -17.79
C GLY A 237 -5.72 27.21 -17.51
N ASN A 238 -6.82 27.42 -16.80
CA ASN A 238 -7.25 28.75 -16.36
C ASN A 238 -7.56 28.71 -14.85
N ASP A 239 -6.93 29.61 -14.09
CA ASP A 239 -7.09 29.75 -12.64
C ASP A 239 -7.01 28.42 -11.85
N LEU A 240 -6.13 27.51 -12.28
CA LEU A 240 -5.94 26.23 -11.61
C LEU A 240 -5.33 26.44 -10.22
N LYS A 241 -5.97 25.87 -9.21
CA LYS A 241 -5.52 25.85 -7.83
C LYS A 241 -5.52 24.41 -7.34
N ILE A 242 -4.41 24.01 -6.74
CA ILE A 242 -4.24 22.65 -6.20
C ILE A 242 -4.04 22.76 -4.70
N ASP A 243 -4.69 21.84 -3.98
CA ASP A 243 -4.41 21.60 -2.58
C ASP A 243 -3.22 20.63 -2.48
N GLU A 244 -2.09 21.13 -1.98
CA GLU A 244 -0.87 20.34 -1.77
C GLU A 244 -0.66 19.99 -0.29
N SER A 245 -1.67 20.15 0.55
CA SER A 245 -1.58 19.92 2.01
C SER A 245 -1.14 18.52 2.39
N SER A 246 -1.49 17.52 1.58
CA SER A 246 -1.04 16.13 1.78
C SER A 246 0.47 15.96 1.65
N LEU A 247 1.14 16.86 0.92
CA LEU A 247 2.57 16.79 0.64
C LEU A 247 3.40 17.82 1.43
N THR A 248 2.89 19.04 1.58
CA THR A 248 3.60 20.14 2.27
C THR A 248 3.17 20.33 3.72
N GLY A 249 1.99 19.83 4.10
CA GLY A 249 1.35 20.12 5.39
C GLY A 249 0.70 21.51 5.47
N GLU A 250 0.79 22.31 4.42
CA GLU A 250 0.17 23.63 4.33
C GLU A 250 -1.19 23.53 3.63
N SER A 251 -2.26 24.00 4.28
CA SER A 251 -3.64 23.93 3.74
C SER A 251 -3.95 24.98 2.67
N ASP A 252 -2.96 25.78 2.28
CA ASP A 252 -3.16 26.86 1.32
C ASP A 252 -3.15 26.32 -0.11
N HIS A 253 -4.13 26.79 -0.90
CA HIS A 253 -4.25 26.40 -2.29
C HIS A 253 -3.16 27.08 -3.12
N VAL A 254 -2.34 26.28 -3.80
CA VAL A 254 -1.25 26.76 -4.65
C VAL A 254 -1.79 27.01 -6.06
N ARG A 255 -1.61 28.24 -6.57
CA ARG A 255 -1.95 28.58 -7.96
C ARG A 255 -0.94 27.97 -8.91
N LYS A 256 -1.41 27.24 -9.91
CA LYS A 256 -0.60 26.63 -10.97
C LYS A 256 -0.83 27.34 -12.28
N SER A 257 0.25 27.64 -12.98
CA SER A 257 0.21 28.24 -14.31
C SER A 257 1.39 27.79 -15.14
N VAL A 258 1.19 27.77 -16.46
CA VAL A 258 2.21 27.34 -17.43
C VAL A 258 3.49 28.18 -17.32
N GLU A 259 3.37 29.45 -16.95
CA GLU A 259 4.48 30.42 -16.91
C GLU A 259 5.18 30.54 -15.54
N LYS A 260 4.58 30.00 -14.46
CA LYS A 260 5.12 30.20 -13.10
C LYS A 260 5.38 28.89 -12.37
N ASP A 261 4.43 27.96 -12.40
CA ASP A 261 4.55 26.67 -11.71
C ASP A 261 3.66 25.64 -12.41
N PRO A 262 4.19 24.97 -13.45
CA PRO A 262 3.43 24.01 -14.24
C PRO A 262 3.41 22.61 -13.62
N MET A 263 4.16 22.35 -12.55
CA MET A 263 4.24 21.01 -11.96
C MET A 263 3.00 20.70 -11.11
N LEU A 264 2.36 19.57 -11.41
CA LEU A 264 1.21 19.03 -10.70
C LEU A 264 1.64 17.74 -10.02
N LEU A 265 1.37 17.61 -8.73
CA LEU A 265 1.77 16.44 -7.96
C LEU A 265 0.53 15.67 -7.52
N SER A 266 0.62 14.36 -7.63
CA SER A 266 -0.34 13.44 -7.02
C SER A 266 -0.22 13.54 -5.50
N GLY A 267 -1.37 13.62 -4.84
CA GLY A 267 -1.45 13.87 -3.41
C GLY A 267 -2.88 13.63 -2.94
N GLY A 268 -3.08 12.46 -2.34
CA GLY A 268 -4.36 11.93 -1.87
C GLY A 268 -4.34 10.40 -1.88
#